data_AF-A0A093HWV6-F1
#
_entry.id   AF-A0A093HWV6-F1
#
_cell.length_a   1.000
_cell.length_b   1.000
_cell.length_c   1.000
_cell.angle_alpha   90.00
_cell.angle_beta   90.00
_cell.angle_gamma   90.00
#
_symmetry.space_group_name_H-M   'P 1'
#
loop_
_entity.id
_entity.type
_entity.pdbx_description
1 polymer ?
#
loop_
_entity_poly.entity_id
_entity_poly.type
_entity_poly.pdbx_seq_one_letter_code
_entity_poly.pdbx_strand_id
1 'polypeptide(L)' 'LEKWSPQSALGQLQANLNASEAESEAQMEQFLSQDLPLDAFLESFCLSRTRSHICRTQLEKLQELLQK' A
#
# COMPACT_ATOMS: atom_id res chain seq x y z
N LEU A 1 3.39 19.96 16.29
CA LEU A 1 1.95 19.65 16.17
C LEU A 1 1.58 19.27 14.73
N GLU A 2 2.14 19.90 13.69
CA GLU A 2 1.85 19.58 12.27
C GLU A 2 1.99 18.09 11.89
N LYS A 3 3.06 17.41 12.33
CA LYS A 3 3.29 15.97 12.08
C LYS A 3 2.10 15.06 12.45
N TRP A 4 1.30 15.48 13.42
CA TRP A 4 0.17 14.72 13.97
C TRP A 4 -1.19 15.25 13.51
N SER A 5 -1.22 16.07 12.45
CA SER A 5 -2.47 16.56 11.86
C SER A 5 -3.15 15.47 11.02
N PRO A 6 -4.49 15.52 10.86
CA PRO A 6 -5.21 14.63 9.95
C PRO A 6 -4.71 14.73 8.51
N GLN A 7 -4.31 15.92 8.05
CA GLN A 7 -3.73 16.13 6.72
C GLN A 7 -2.38 15.41 6.58
N SER A 8 -1.52 15.48 7.61
CA SER A 8 -0.27 14.73 7.62
C SER A 8 -0.49 13.22 7.65
N ALA A 9 -1.50 12.73 8.39
CA ALA A 9 -1.89 11.32 8.38
C ALA A 9 -2.37 10.88 6.99
N LEU A 10 -3.14 11.73 6.29
CA LEU A 10 -3.62 11.47 4.94
C LEU A 10 -2.46 11.38 3.93
N GLY A 11 -1.49 12.29 4.03
CA GLY A 11 -0.26 12.23 3.23
C GLY A 11 0.57 10.97 3.49
N GLN A 12 0.69 10.54 4.76
CA GLN A 12 1.38 9.30 5.12
C GLN A 12 0.65 8.06 4.59
N LEU A 13 -0.68 8.00 4.69
CA LEU A 13 -1.49 6.91 4.12
C LEU A 13 -1.33 6.84 2.60
N GLN A 14 -1.34 7.98 1.91
CA GLN A 14 -1.11 8.02 0.46
C GLN A 14 0.29 7.52 0.09
N ALA A 15 1.32 7.94 0.82
CA ALA A 15 2.69 7.48 0.59
C ALA A 15 2.83 5.96 0.81
N ASN A 16 2.23 5.44 1.88
CA ASN A 16 2.23 4.00 2.18
C ASN A 16 1.46 3.20 1.13
N LEU A 17 0.31 3.70 0.65
CA LEU A 17 -0.45 3.09 -0.44
C LEU A 17 0.43 2.98 -1.68
N ASN A 18 1.00 4.10 -2.13
CA ASN A 18 1.85 4.13 -3.33
C ASN A 18 3.06 3.19 -3.20
N ALA A 19 3.70 3.15 -2.02
CA ALA A 19 4.83 2.25 -1.77
C ALA A 19 4.42 0.77 -1.86
N SER A 20 3.29 0.40 -1.26
CA SER A 20 2.79 -0.98 -1.30
C SER A 20 2.32 -1.42 -2.69
N GLU A 21 1.79 -0.49 -3.50
CA GLU A 21 1.42 -0.75 -4.90
C GLU A 21 2.66 -0.94 -5.76
N ALA A 22 3.67 -0.08 -5.62
CA ALA A 22 4.94 -0.22 -6.33
C ALA A 22 5.67 -1.52 -5.95
N GLU A 23 5.66 -1.92 -4.68
CA GLU A 23 6.21 -3.19 -4.23
C GLU A 23 5.45 -4.39 -4.83
N SER A 24 4.11 -4.31 -4.88
CA SER A 24 3.29 -5.36 -5.51
C SER A 24 3.62 -5.53 -7.00
N GLU A 25 3.81 -4.43 -7.71
CA GLU A 25 4.16 -4.44 -9.14
C GLU A 25 5.54 -5.04 -9.36
N ALA A 26 6.54 -4.63 -8.57
CA ALA A 26 7.89 -5.19 -8.65
C ALA A 26 7.92 -6.70 -8.39
N GLN A 27 7.17 -7.18 -7.38
CA GLN A 27 7.05 -8.62 -7.09
C GLN A 27 6.39 -9.38 -8.26
N MET A 28 5.38 -8.78 -8.90
CA MET A 28 4.72 -9.35 -10.08
C MET A 28 5.68 -9.44 -11.27
N GLU A 29 6.41 -8.36 -11.57
CA GLU A 29 7.40 -8.32 -12.65
C GLU A 29 8.48 -9.40 -12.45
N GLN A 30 9.03 -9.50 -11.23
CA GLN A 30 10.00 -10.53 -10.88
C GLN A 30 9.44 -11.95 -11.06
N PHE A 31 8.22 -12.20 -10.60
CA PHE A 31 7.58 -13.50 -10.79
C PHE A 31 7.34 -13.85 -12.27
N LEU A 32 6.84 -12.88 -13.07
CA LEU A 32 6.61 -13.07 -14.51
C LEU A 32 7.91 -13.28 -15.30
N SER A 33 9.01 -12.68 -14.85
CA SER A 33 10.36 -12.89 -15.40
C SER A 33 11.00 -14.22 -14.97
N GLN A 34 10.34 -15.02 -14.11
CA GLN A 34 10.85 -16.26 -13.51
C GLN A 34 12.03 -16.06 -12.53
N ASP A 35 12.27 -14.82 -12.09
CA ASP A 35 13.31 -14.47 -11.11
C ASP A 35 12.86 -14.73 -9.66
N LEU A 36 11.58 -15.05 -9.44
CA LEU A 36 11.00 -15.30 -8.12
C LEU A 36 10.24 -16.63 -8.09
N PRO A 37 10.57 -17.57 -7.18
CA PRO A 37 9.81 -18.82 -7.01
C PRO A 37 8.36 -18.58 -6.57
N LEU A 38 7.44 -19.48 -6.95
CA LEU A 38 6.01 -19.34 -6.67
C LEU A 38 5.70 -19.13 -5.18
N ASP A 39 6.27 -19.94 -4.29
CA ASP A 39 5.97 -19.84 -2.86
C ASP A 39 6.43 -18.49 -2.26
N ALA A 40 7.60 -18.02 -2.66
CA ALA A 40 8.13 -16.72 -2.26
C ALA A 40 7.32 -15.55 -2.83
N PHE A 41 6.85 -15.68 -4.08
CA PHE A 41 5.94 -14.72 -4.70
C PHE A 41 4.61 -14.66 -3.94
N LEU A 42 3.97 -15.80 -3.69
CA LEU A 42 2.68 -15.84 -3.00
C LEU A 42 2.76 -15.21 -1.61
N GLU A 43 3.80 -15.52 -0.83
CA GLU A 43 3.99 -14.93 0.49
C GLU A 43 4.18 -13.40 0.41
N SER A 44 5.14 -12.95 -0.40
CA SER A 44 5.51 -11.54 -0.47
C SER A 44 4.42 -10.66 -1.12
N PHE A 45 3.78 -11.16 -2.18
CA PHE A 45 2.70 -10.49 -2.88
C PHE A 45 1.42 -10.41 -2.04
N CYS A 46 1.05 -11.47 -1.31
CA CYS A 46 -0.09 -11.39 -0.40
C CYS A 46 0.10 -10.31 0.66
N LEU A 47 1.32 -10.16 1.19
CA LEU A 47 1.64 -9.14 2.19
C LEU A 47 1.54 -7.72 1.62
N SER A 48 2.16 -7.43 0.48
CA SER A 48 2.12 -6.11 -0.16
C SER A 48 0.69 -5.72 -0.57
N ARG A 49 -0.07 -6.66 -1.15
CA ARG A 49 -1.49 -6.46 -1.50
C ARG A 49 -2.36 -6.20 -0.28
N THR A 50 -2.18 -6.96 0.80
CA THR A 50 -2.93 -6.74 2.05
C THR A 50 -2.69 -5.32 2.58
N ARG A 51 -1.43 -4.87 2.60
CA ARG A 51 -1.08 -3.48 2.98
C ARG A 51 -1.74 -2.45 2.06
N SER A 52 -1.68 -2.65 0.74
CA SER A 52 -2.32 -1.76 -0.25
C SER A 52 -3.83 -1.64 0.00
N HIS A 53 -4.52 -2.77 0.19
CA HIS A 53 -5.96 -2.77 0.47
C HIS A 53 -6.30 -2.04 1.77
N ILE A 54 -5.56 -2.30 2.86
CA ILE A 54 -5.75 -1.61 4.14
C ILE A 54 -5.53 -0.11 3.99
N CYS A 55 -4.42 0.31 3.37
CA CYS A 55 -4.09 1.74 3.21
C CYS A 55 -5.14 2.45 2.35
N ARG A 56 -5.62 1.81 1.27
CA ARG A 56 -6.68 2.37 0.41
C ARG A 56 -7.97 2.59 1.19
N THR A 57 -8.44 1.60 1.94
CA THR A 57 -9.65 1.75 2.77
C THR A 57 -9.46 2.81 3.86
N GLN A 58 -8.30 2.86 4.53
CA GLN A 58 -8.01 3.89 5.52
C GLN A 58 -7.99 5.30 4.92
N LEU A 59 -7.40 5.45 3.73
CA LEU A 59 -7.34 6.71 3.00
C LEU A 59 -8.76 7.19 2.63
N GLU A 60 -9.57 6.32 2.04
CA GLU A 60 -10.96 6.61 1.68
C GLU A 60 -11.76 7.06 2.91
N LYS A 61 -11.66 6.33 4.02
CA LYS A 61 -12.40 6.65 5.25
C LYS A 61 -11.93 7.95 5.91
N LEU A 62 -10.64 8.25 5.88
CA LEU A 62 -10.13 9.52 6.40
C LEU A 62 -10.54 10.70 5.50
N GLN A 63 -10.52 10.53 4.19
CA GLN A 63 -11.03 11.53 3.25
C GLN A 63 -12.51 11.82 3.49
N GLU A 64 -13.35 10.79 3.66
CA GLU A 64 -14.77 10.94 4.01
C GLU A 64 -14.97 11.72 5.33
N LEU A 65 -14.09 11.53 6.32
CA LEU A 65 -14.16 12.24 7.60
C LEU A 65 -13.73 13.70 7.51
N LEU A 66 -12.80 14.05 6.63
CA LEU A 66 -12.32 15.42 6.45
C LEU A 66 -13.18 16.26 5.48
N GLN A 67 -14.01 15.61 4.67
CA GLN A 67 -14.98 16.26 3.79
C GLN A 67 -16.33 16.54 4.48
N LYS A 68 -16.54 16.01 5.69
CA LYS A 68 -17.68 16.34 6.57
C LYS A 68 -17.34 17.52 7.46
#